data_AF-A0A925HU10-F1
#
_entry.id   AF-A0A925HU10-F1
#
_cell.length_a   1.000
_cell.length_b   1.000
_cell.length_c   1.000
_cell.angle_alpha   90.00
_cell.angle_beta   90.00
_cell.angle_gamma   90.00
#
_symmetry.space_group_name_H-M   'P 1'
#
loop_
_entity.id
_entity.type
_entity.pdbx_description
1 polymer ?
#
loop_
_entity_poly.entity_id
_entity_poly.type
_entity_poly.pdbx_seq_one_letter_code
_entity_poly.pdbx_strand_id
1 'polypeptide(L)'
;MTGIDEWNLLLTTDATTNRDGPFNGSTNYPGTWFFRSATAHNKTEIVLPGDPTLANKQPAKSTEKGLDKKIATINTATGLYAFNTTNFDDGWTSTIHEDWVQVAKGGHKVLIHYPNKKADQYSADLLGGLKNAWDVLVAPRYSSARNMEFKPIYGWQSIEFAESDLIDIASGQPVYVVLFKFNYSGGGGRYLEIISSSKPAYEQEFGVYKKEGSGWDKLSGMANYNKFAVAASDLSGKWSSDYSSTVQYVNAVTGNDAGMDSHASNENFLFGAGNSYKWDLGVASGRVGAIKFQSVRSSGQFSLKDNWHLTFSDLEGKPRTSDVHFTCIKGQRILWLDGKSFGRVD
;
A
#
# COMPACT_ATOMS: atom_id res chain seq x y z
N MET A 1 12.12 14.89 45.03
CA MET A 1 12.18 16.23 44.40
C MET A 1 11.37 16.15 43.14
N THR A 2 10.21 16.80 43.16
CA THR A 2 9.18 16.75 42.12
C THR A 2 9.58 17.64 40.96
N GLY A 3 9.84 17.02 39.80
CA GLY A 3 10.03 17.71 38.54
C GLY A 3 8.70 18.31 38.06
N ILE A 4 8.80 19.34 37.22
CA ILE A 4 7.65 20.07 36.67
C ILE A 4 6.80 19.11 35.83
N ASP A 5 5.60 18.77 36.31
CA ASP A 5 4.67 17.82 35.66
C ASP A 5 3.70 18.48 34.66
N GLU A 6 3.75 19.80 34.45
CA GLU A 6 2.87 20.50 33.50
C GLU A 6 3.59 21.64 32.76
N TRP A 7 3.67 21.54 31.43
CA TRP A 7 4.10 22.64 30.56
C TRP A 7 2.94 23.59 30.31
N ASN A 8 3.05 24.82 30.83
CA ASN A 8 2.09 25.87 30.59
C ASN A 8 2.71 26.94 29.68
N LEU A 9 1.92 27.41 28.71
CA LEU A 9 2.38 28.41 27.75
C LEU A 9 2.06 29.82 28.27
N LEU A 10 3.05 30.71 28.22
CA LEU A 10 2.87 32.14 28.47
C LEU A 10 2.71 32.85 27.12
N LEU A 11 1.64 33.62 26.95
CA LEU A 11 1.41 34.47 25.77
C LEU A 11 1.27 35.93 26.21
N THR A 12 1.90 36.87 25.51
CA THR A 12 1.89 38.30 25.87
C THR A 12 0.57 39.00 25.57
N THR A 13 0.17 39.93 26.42
CA THR A 13 -1.10 40.69 26.44
C THR A 13 -0.92 42.00 27.19
N ASP A 14 -1.92 42.87 27.19
CA ASP A 14 -1.90 44.20 27.78
C ASP A 14 -2.35 44.20 29.26
N ALA A 15 -2.78 43.04 29.78
CA ALA A 15 -3.31 42.88 31.14
C ALA A 15 -2.51 41.87 31.99
N THR A 16 -2.31 42.18 33.27
CA THR A 16 -1.63 41.32 34.25
C THR A 16 -2.55 40.19 34.71
N THR A 17 -2.02 38.96 34.76
CA THR A 17 -2.76 37.81 35.31
C THR A 17 -2.10 37.24 36.56
N ASN A 18 -2.92 36.68 37.45
CA ASN A 18 -2.52 36.02 38.69
C ASN A 18 -2.72 34.50 38.58
N ARG A 19 -1.77 33.73 39.10
CA ARG A 19 -1.82 32.26 39.12
C ARG A 19 -1.61 31.71 40.53
N ASP A 20 -2.37 30.66 40.86
CA ASP A 20 -2.15 29.87 42.07
C ASP A 20 -1.00 28.87 41.89
N GLY A 21 -0.06 28.86 42.85
CA GLY A 21 1.06 27.92 42.95
C GLY A 21 2.40 28.44 42.37
N PRO A 22 3.55 27.87 42.79
CA PRO A 22 4.87 28.37 42.42
C PRO A 22 5.25 27.96 40.99
N PHE A 23 5.22 28.91 40.06
CA PHE A 23 5.97 28.86 38.82
C PHE A 23 7.18 29.77 39.00
N ASN A 24 8.40 29.22 38.89
CA ASN A 24 9.70 29.92 39.04
C ASN A 24 9.88 30.90 40.24
N GLY A 25 8.98 30.87 41.24
CA GLY A 25 8.98 31.77 42.39
C GLY A 25 8.10 33.02 42.25
N SER A 26 7.45 33.27 41.10
CA SER A 26 6.58 34.43 40.87
C SER A 26 5.10 34.04 40.67
N THR A 27 4.17 34.79 41.27
CA THR A 27 2.72 34.54 41.16
C THR A 27 1.97 35.59 40.32
N ASN A 28 2.62 36.71 40.00
CA ASN A 28 2.08 37.80 39.16
C ASN A 28 2.89 37.92 37.86
N TYR A 29 2.20 37.94 36.71
CA TYR A 29 2.83 38.05 35.40
C TYR A 29 2.21 39.22 34.62
N PRO A 30 2.92 40.36 34.51
CA PRO A 30 2.44 41.53 33.77
C PRO A 30 2.28 41.19 32.30
N GLY A 31 1.11 41.49 31.75
CA GLY A 31 0.87 41.33 30.33
C GLY A 31 1.04 39.90 29.82
N THR A 32 0.52 38.90 30.54
CA THR A 32 0.56 37.50 30.08
C THR A 32 -0.79 36.79 30.27
N TRP A 33 -1.23 35.98 29.29
CA TRP A 33 -2.33 35.02 29.44
C TRP A 33 -1.77 33.64 29.76
N PHE A 34 -2.42 32.95 30.70
CA PHE A 34 -2.08 31.58 31.07
C PHE A 34 -3.02 30.61 30.38
N PHE A 35 -2.45 29.75 29.54
CA PHE A 35 -3.19 28.62 28.98
C PHE A 35 -2.84 27.36 29.75
N ARG A 36 -3.81 26.86 30.52
CA ARG A 36 -3.73 25.54 31.14
C ARG A 36 -4.05 24.51 30.06
N SER A 37 -3.08 23.68 29.70
CA SER A 37 -3.35 22.55 28.81
C SER A 37 -4.39 21.66 29.49
N ALA A 38 -5.56 21.49 28.86
CA ALA A 38 -6.54 20.51 29.33
C ALA A 38 -5.88 19.14 29.30
N THR A 39 -5.81 18.51 30.47
CA THR A 39 -5.22 17.20 30.68
C THR A 39 -5.98 16.16 29.87
N ALA A 40 -5.31 15.51 28.91
CA ALA A 40 -5.44 14.10 28.49
C ALA A 40 -5.16 13.88 26.98
N HIS A 41 -3.88 13.91 26.57
CA HIS A 41 -3.45 13.23 25.34
C HIS A 41 -2.16 12.44 25.56
N ASN A 42 -2.10 11.67 26.66
CA ASN A 42 -1.24 10.49 26.71
C ASN A 42 -1.94 9.39 25.93
N LYS A 43 -1.69 9.31 24.61
CA LYS A 43 -1.74 8.09 23.78
C LYS A 43 -1.48 8.44 22.30
N THR A 44 -0.25 8.81 21.99
CA THR A 44 0.37 8.50 20.68
C THR A 44 1.43 7.41 20.85
N GLU A 45 1.30 6.58 21.89
CA GLU A 45 2.12 5.40 22.12
C GLU A 45 1.32 4.18 21.70
N ILE A 46 1.78 3.50 20.64
CA ILE A 46 1.41 2.10 20.42
C ILE A 46 2.39 1.28 21.27
N VAL A 47 1.89 0.72 22.36
CA VAL A 47 2.60 -0.28 23.15
C VAL A 47 2.26 -1.63 22.54
N LEU A 48 3.27 -2.32 22.01
CA LEU A 48 3.07 -3.67 21.49
C LEU A 48 2.83 -4.64 22.66
N PRO A 49 1.96 -5.65 22.52
CA PRO A 49 1.80 -6.69 23.54
C PRO A 49 3.11 -7.46 23.70
N GLY A 50 3.67 -7.45 24.92
CA GLY A 50 4.93 -8.11 25.27
C GLY A 50 5.45 -7.65 26.63
N ASP A 51 6.28 -8.47 27.29
CA ASP A 51 6.82 -8.21 28.64
C ASP A 51 7.52 -6.83 28.72
N PRO A 52 7.05 -5.89 29.58
CA PRO A 52 7.59 -4.52 29.67
C PRO A 52 9.06 -4.45 30.10
N THR A 53 9.68 -5.56 30.50
CA THR A 53 11.09 -5.63 30.91
C THR A 53 12.10 -5.64 29.75
N LEU A 54 11.65 -5.74 28.49
CA LEU A 54 12.53 -5.73 27.30
C LEU A 54 12.61 -4.38 26.56
N ALA A 55 11.83 -3.38 26.98
CA ALA A 55 11.63 -2.10 26.29
C ALA A 55 12.85 -1.14 26.26
N ASN A 56 13.97 -1.48 26.91
CA ASN A 56 15.14 -0.59 27.05
C ASN A 56 16.46 -1.15 26.51
N LYS A 57 16.45 -2.21 25.69
CA LYS A 57 17.67 -2.64 25.00
C LYS A 57 17.75 -2.01 23.61
N GLN A 58 18.67 -1.06 23.47
CA GLN A 58 19.14 -0.57 22.17
C GLN A 58 19.39 -1.76 21.24
N PRO A 59 18.86 -1.77 20.00
CA PRO A 59 19.15 -2.85 19.07
C PRO A 59 20.66 -2.94 18.86
N ALA A 60 21.20 -4.15 19.04
CA ALA A 60 22.61 -4.40 18.78
C ALA A 60 22.92 -3.98 17.34
N LYS A 61 24.01 -3.23 17.15
CA LYS A 61 24.58 -2.98 15.83
C LYS A 61 24.75 -4.32 15.12
N SER A 62 24.06 -4.50 13.99
CA SER A 62 24.31 -5.61 13.08
C SER A 62 25.70 -5.43 12.48
N THR A 63 26.70 -6.08 13.07
CA THR A 63 27.97 -6.34 12.38
C THR A 63 27.69 -7.37 11.29
N GLU A 64 27.56 -6.90 10.05
CA GLU A 64 27.78 -7.73 8.87
C GLU A 64 29.20 -8.28 8.92
N LYS A 65 29.32 -9.61 9.02
CA LYS A 65 30.53 -10.32 8.65
C LYS A 65 30.13 -11.38 7.62
N GLY A 66 30.81 -11.30 6.48
CA GLY A 66 30.43 -11.88 5.21
C GLY A 66 30.16 -13.38 5.20
N LEU A 67 29.20 -13.72 4.36
CA LEU A 67 29.17 -14.99 3.63
C LEU A 67 28.83 -14.63 2.18
N ASP A 68 29.88 -14.26 1.44
CA ASP A 68 29.86 -14.24 -0.02
C ASP A 68 29.60 -15.66 -0.52
N LYS A 69 28.31 -15.99 -0.68
CA LYS A 69 27.88 -17.08 -1.54
C LYS A 69 27.18 -16.44 -2.72
N LYS A 70 27.86 -16.51 -3.86
CA LYS A 70 27.39 -16.19 -5.21
C LYS A 70 25.98 -16.76 -5.41
N ILE A 71 24.94 -15.94 -5.23
CA ILE A 71 23.56 -16.33 -5.54
C ILE A 71 23.40 -16.20 -7.04
N ALA A 72 23.08 -17.32 -7.68
CA ALA A 72 22.79 -17.38 -9.09
C ALA A 72 21.56 -16.51 -9.40
N THR A 73 21.67 -15.67 -10.43
CA THR A 73 20.55 -14.95 -11.05
C THR A 73 19.46 -15.96 -11.40
N ILE A 74 18.37 -16.00 -10.63
CA ILE A 74 17.22 -16.86 -10.95
C ILE A 74 16.38 -16.14 -11.99
N ASN A 75 16.43 -16.64 -13.23
CA ASN A 75 15.60 -16.18 -14.33
C ASN A 75 14.11 -16.33 -13.99
N THR A 76 13.40 -15.22 -14.18
CA THR A 76 11.96 -15.05 -14.13
C THR A 76 11.27 -15.74 -15.31
N ALA A 77 10.72 -16.95 -15.09
CA ALA A 77 9.63 -17.50 -15.90
C ALA A 77 9.02 -18.72 -15.18
N THR A 78 7.69 -18.76 -15.05
CA THR A 78 6.83 -19.97 -14.88
C THR A 78 7.51 -21.21 -14.27
N GLY A 79 7.40 -21.40 -12.95
CA GLY A 79 7.86 -22.62 -12.28
C GLY A 79 8.11 -22.52 -10.78
N LEU A 80 8.17 -21.31 -10.22
CA LEU A 80 8.47 -21.10 -8.79
C LEU A 80 7.23 -21.08 -7.87
N TYR A 81 6.05 -20.81 -8.42
CA TYR A 81 4.81 -20.65 -7.67
C TYR A 81 3.76 -21.65 -8.12
N ALA A 82 3.03 -22.24 -7.17
CA ALA A 82 2.06 -23.29 -7.43
C ALA A 82 0.86 -22.81 -8.26
N PHE A 83 0.40 -21.57 -8.06
CA PHE A 83 -0.81 -21.05 -8.70
C PHE A 83 -0.51 -19.86 -9.61
N ASN A 84 -0.71 -20.03 -10.92
CA ASN A 84 -0.60 -18.94 -11.91
C ASN A 84 -1.95 -18.53 -12.51
N THR A 85 -3.02 -19.20 -12.07
CA THR A 85 -4.40 -18.95 -12.46
C THR A 85 -5.28 -18.94 -11.22
N THR A 86 -6.33 -18.13 -11.22
CA THR A 86 -7.36 -18.12 -10.17
C THR A 86 -8.73 -18.01 -10.81
N ASN A 87 -9.64 -18.89 -10.41
CA ASN A 87 -11.05 -18.86 -10.81
C ASN A 87 -11.84 -18.25 -9.66
N PHE A 88 -12.61 -17.21 -9.96
CA PHE A 88 -13.44 -16.50 -8.99
C PHE A 88 -14.88 -17.00 -9.09
N ASP A 89 -15.61 -16.91 -7.97
CA ASP A 89 -16.97 -17.45 -7.85
C ASP A 89 -18.00 -16.74 -8.76
N ASP A 90 -17.69 -15.52 -9.19
CA ASP A 90 -18.50 -14.74 -10.13
C ASP A 90 -18.21 -15.05 -11.62
N GLY A 91 -17.37 -16.06 -11.87
CA GLY A 91 -17.07 -16.59 -13.20
C GLY A 91 -15.93 -15.89 -13.94
N TRP A 92 -15.22 -14.95 -13.29
CA TRP A 92 -13.98 -14.42 -13.84
C TRP A 92 -12.81 -15.37 -13.58
N THR A 93 -11.87 -15.43 -14.52
CA THR A 93 -10.62 -16.18 -14.36
C THR A 93 -9.43 -15.27 -14.61
N SER A 94 -8.53 -15.17 -13.64
CA SER A 94 -7.24 -14.47 -13.78
C SER A 94 -6.13 -15.42 -14.17
N THR A 95 -5.27 -14.98 -15.08
CA THR A 95 -4.04 -15.66 -15.49
C THR A 95 -2.89 -14.66 -15.53
N ILE A 96 -1.73 -15.05 -15.00
CA ILE A 96 -0.52 -14.22 -14.98
C ILE A 96 0.12 -14.20 -16.37
N HIS A 97 0.48 -13.01 -16.84
CA HIS A 97 1.34 -12.78 -18.00
C HIS A 97 2.55 -11.92 -17.58
N GLU A 98 3.50 -11.71 -18.49
CA GLU A 98 4.73 -10.99 -18.19
C GLU A 98 4.48 -9.54 -17.74
N ASP A 99 3.59 -8.83 -18.44
CA ASP A 99 3.37 -7.40 -18.28
C ASP A 99 2.01 -7.05 -17.64
N TRP A 100 1.13 -8.03 -17.47
CA TRP A 100 -0.21 -7.85 -16.92
C TRP A 100 -0.76 -9.13 -16.28
N VAL A 101 -1.84 -8.99 -15.52
CA VAL A 101 -2.77 -10.10 -15.26
C VAL A 101 -3.92 -10.02 -16.25
N GLN A 102 -4.20 -11.09 -16.97
CA GLN A 102 -5.36 -11.17 -17.86
C GLN A 102 -6.52 -11.78 -17.07
N VAL A 103 -7.62 -11.06 -16.99
CA VAL A 103 -8.89 -11.53 -16.44
C VAL A 103 -9.84 -11.80 -17.59
N ALA A 104 -10.49 -12.96 -17.63
CA ALA A 104 -11.38 -13.33 -18.71
C ALA A 104 -12.72 -13.84 -18.18
N LYS A 105 -13.81 -13.46 -18.86
CA LYS A 105 -15.17 -13.99 -18.65
C LYS A 105 -15.97 -13.84 -19.94
N GLY A 106 -16.47 -14.96 -20.47
CA GLY A 106 -17.20 -14.97 -21.73
C GLY A 106 -16.41 -14.32 -22.87
N GLY A 107 -17.01 -13.32 -23.53
CA GLY A 107 -16.39 -12.57 -24.63
C GLY A 107 -15.51 -11.38 -24.19
N HIS A 108 -15.27 -11.21 -22.88
CA HIS A 108 -14.52 -10.08 -22.33
C HIS A 108 -13.14 -10.52 -21.81
N LYS A 109 -12.15 -9.67 -22.05
CA LYS A 109 -10.84 -9.74 -21.41
C LYS A 109 -10.53 -8.40 -20.76
N VAL A 110 -9.88 -8.41 -19.60
CA VAL A 110 -9.33 -7.23 -18.94
C VAL A 110 -7.87 -7.48 -18.66
N LEU A 111 -6.99 -6.61 -19.15
CA LEU A 111 -5.57 -6.64 -18.80
C LEU A 111 -5.35 -5.66 -17.66
N ILE A 112 -5.04 -6.19 -16.48
CA ILE A 112 -4.60 -5.41 -15.33
C ILE A 112 -3.11 -5.19 -15.48
N HIS A 113 -2.73 -4.04 -16.03
CA HIS A 113 -1.33 -3.72 -16.31
C HIS A 113 -0.53 -3.61 -15.01
N TYR A 114 0.70 -4.14 -15.02
CA TYR A 114 1.66 -3.91 -13.95
C TYR A 114 2.17 -2.47 -13.96
N PRO A 115 2.73 -1.97 -12.84
CA PRO A 115 3.36 -0.65 -12.82
C PRO A 115 4.37 -0.49 -13.96
N ASN A 116 4.19 0.54 -14.77
CA ASN A 116 4.99 0.78 -15.97
C ASN A 116 5.56 2.20 -15.91
N LYS A 117 6.89 2.31 -15.77
CA LYS A 117 7.57 3.61 -15.61
C LYS A 117 7.25 4.64 -16.69
N LYS A 118 6.99 4.21 -17.93
CA LYS A 118 6.66 5.11 -19.04
C LYS A 118 5.20 5.54 -19.00
N ALA A 119 4.28 4.61 -18.81
CA ALA A 119 2.85 4.92 -18.75
C ALA A 119 2.45 5.67 -17.47
N ASP A 120 3.07 5.34 -16.33
CA ASP A 120 2.83 5.96 -15.02
C ASP A 120 3.69 7.20 -14.77
N GLN A 121 4.37 7.72 -15.80
CA GLN A 121 5.12 8.97 -15.66
C GLN A 121 4.17 10.09 -15.25
N TYR A 122 4.54 10.83 -14.21
CA TYR A 122 3.73 11.96 -13.74
C TYR A 122 3.49 12.96 -14.88
N SER A 123 2.23 13.31 -15.08
CA SER A 123 1.79 14.36 -16.00
C SER A 123 0.86 15.32 -15.27
N ALA A 124 1.17 16.61 -15.32
CA ALA A 124 0.26 17.65 -14.82
C ALA A 124 -0.98 17.82 -15.72
N ASP A 125 -0.89 17.42 -16.98
CA ASP A 125 -2.01 17.32 -17.91
C ASP A 125 -2.56 15.89 -17.93
N LEU A 126 -3.78 15.71 -17.43
CA LEU A 126 -4.45 14.41 -17.36
C LEU A 126 -4.69 13.81 -18.76
N LEU A 127 -5.03 14.65 -19.75
CA LEU A 127 -5.26 14.17 -21.12
C LEU A 127 -3.95 13.72 -21.77
N GLY A 128 -2.88 14.49 -21.61
CA GLY A 128 -1.54 14.12 -22.06
C GLY A 128 -1.04 12.82 -21.43
N GLY A 129 -1.25 12.65 -20.12
CA GLY A 129 -0.93 11.42 -19.40
C GLY A 129 -1.68 10.21 -19.96
N LEU A 130 -2.99 10.34 -20.15
CA LEU A 130 -3.83 9.30 -20.73
C LEU A 130 -3.42 8.91 -22.16
N LYS A 131 -3.09 9.89 -23.01
CA LYS A 131 -2.60 9.62 -24.37
C LYS A 131 -1.27 8.85 -24.35
N ASN A 132 -0.33 9.26 -23.49
CA ASN A 132 0.92 8.54 -23.32
C ASN A 132 0.70 7.10 -22.82
N ALA A 133 -0.19 6.89 -21.86
CA ALA A 133 -0.53 5.57 -21.38
C ALA A 133 -1.15 4.69 -22.49
N TRP A 134 -2.02 5.26 -23.33
CA TRP A 134 -2.56 4.59 -24.51
C TRP A 134 -1.45 4.16 -25.48
N ASP A 135 -0.54 5.06 -25.82
CA ASP A 135 0.56 4.78 -26.76
C ASP A 135 1.54 3.74 -26.23
N VAL A 136 1.74 3.68 -24.91
CA VAL A 136 2.67 2.74 -24.27
C VAL A 136 2.04 1.36 -24.06
N LEU A 137 0.80 1.30 -23.58
CA LEU A 137 0.18 0.05 -23.11
C LEU A 137 -0.72 -0.59 -24.16
N VAL A 138 -1.49 0.22 -24.89
CA VAL A 138 -2.57 -0.26 -25.77
C VAL A 138 -2.10 -0.30 -27.22
N ALA A 139 -1.69 0.83 -27.79
CA ALA A 139 -1.40 0.99 -29.21
C ALA A 139 -0.48 -0.11 -29.81
N PRO A 140 0.58 -0.60 -29.13
CA PRO A 140 1.47 -1.61 -29.69
C PRO A 140 0.81 -2.96 -29.99
N ARG A 141 -0.35 -3.25 -29.37
CA ARG A 141 -1.09 -4.52 -29.53
C ARG A 141 -2.12 -4.49 -30.66
N TYR A 142 -2.41 -3.32 -31.21
CA TYR A 142 -3.53 -3.12 -32.11
C TYR A 142 -3.14 -2.41 -33.40
N SER A 143 -3.91 -2.68 -34.46
CA SER A 143 -3.87 -1.95 -35.71
C SER A 143 -5.19 -1.23 -35.93
N SER A 144 -5.16 -0.12 -36.69
CA SER A 144 -6.32 0.69 -37.06
C SER A 144 -7.16 1.21 -35.88
N ALA A 145 -7.04 2.51 -35.55
CA ALA A 145 -7.94 3.17 -34.60
C ALA A 145 -9.11 3.86 -35.32
N ARG A 146 -10.34 3.50 -34.93
CA ARG A 146 -11.58 4.15 -35.39
C ARG A 146 -12.44 4.53 -34.19
N ASN A 147 -13.21 5.60 -34.32
CA ASN A 147 -14.08 6.11 -33.26
C ASN A 147 -13.32 6.32 -31.94
N MET A 148 -12.06 6.73 -32.04
CA MET A 148 -11.20 6.90 -30.88
C MET A 148 -11.59 8.17 -30.11
N GLU A 149 -11.89 8.03 -28.83
CA GLU A 149 -12.25 9.13 -27.95
C GLU A 149 -11.41 9.10 -26.68
N PHE A 150 -10.91 10.27 -26.29
CA PHE A 150 -10.27 10.49 -24.99
C PHE A 150 -11.19 11.35 -24.13
N LYS A 151 -11.65 10.81 -23.01
CA LYS A 151 -12.69 11.39 -22.17
C LYS A 151 -12.30 11.36 -20.68
N PRO A 152 -11.19 12.00 -20.29
CA PRO A 152 -10.81 12.04 -18.88
C PRO A 152 -11.80 12.87 -18.07
N ILE A 153 -11.97 12.51 -16.80
CA ILE A 153 -12.79 13.22 -15.82
C ILE A 153 -11.85 13.83 -14.79
N TYR A 154 -11.91 15.16 -14.67
CA TYR A 154 -11.09 15.94 -13.75
C TYR A 154 -11.74 16.00 -12.37
N GLY A 155 -10.94 15.88 -11.32
CA GLY A 155 -11.39 15.95 -9.94
C GLY A 155 -10.27 15.60 -8.98
N TRP A 156 -10.57 15.65 -7.67
CA TRP A 156 -9.64 15.23 -6.62
C TRP A 156 -9.20 13.76 -6.78
N GLN A 157 -10.14 12.91 -7.20
CA GLN A 157 -9.88 11.57 -7.68
C GLN A 157 -10.28 11.53 -9.15
N SER A 158 -9.30 11.73 -10.04
CA SER A 158 -9.54 11.82 -11.46
C SER A 158 -9.72 10.45 -12.10
N ILE A 159 -10.34 10.43 -13.29
CA ILE A 159 -10.53 9.20 -14.06
C ILE A 159 -9.94 9.42 -15.44
N GLU A 160 -9.11 8.49 -15.86
CA GLU A 160 -8.61 8.40 -17.22
C GLU A 160 -9.44 7.37 -17.96
N PHE A 161 -10.07 7.79 -19.05
CA PHE A 161 -10.93 6.95 -19.88
C PHE A 161 -10.67 7.25 -21.35
N ALA A 162 -10.27 6.23 -22.11
CA ALA A 162 -10.17 6.29 -23.56
C ALA A 162 -10.84 5.05 -24.17
N GLU A 163 -11.47 5.20 -25.33
CA GLU A 163 -12.10 4.10 -26.05
C GLU A 163 -11.79 4.17 -27.54
N SER A 164 -11.77 3.01 -28.21
CA SER A 164 -11.63 2.92 -29.67
C SER A 164 -12.11 1.57 -30.17
N ASP A 165 -12.61 1.55 -31.41
CA ASP A 165 -12.69 0.34 -32.21
C ASP A 165 -11.31 0.07 -32.82
N LEU A 166 -10.81 -1.16 -32.67
CA LEU A 166 -9.45 -1.59 -33.04
C LEU A 166 -9.46 -2.96 -33.73
N ILE A 167 -8.34 -3.34 -34.33
CA ILE A 167 -8.07 -4.71 -34.78
C ILE A 167 -6.91 -5.27 -33.95
N ASP A 168 -7.16 -6.34 -33.19
CA ASP A 168 -6.12 -7.05 -32.44
C ASP A 168 -5.13 -7.69 -33.41
N ILE A 169 -3.84 -7.31 -33.32
CA ILE A 169 -2.82 -7.79 -34.25
C ILE A 169 -2.64 -9.31 -34.11
N ALA A 170 -2.77 -9.85 -32.90
CA ALA A 170 -2.52 -11.27 -32.65
C ALA A 170 -3.60 -12.18 -33.26
N SER A 171 -4.86 -11.77 -33.17
CA SER A 171 -6.00 -12.58 -33.66
C SER A 171 -6.57 -12.12 -35.01
N GLY A 172 -6.22 -10.92 -35.47
CA GLY A 172 -6.81 -10.27 -36.64
C GLY A 172 -8.28 -9.89 -36.47
N GLN A 173 -8.84 -10.00 -35.26
CA GLN A 173 -10.27 -9.76 -35.01
C GLN A 173 -10.55 -8.29 -34.68
N PRO A 174 -11.69 -7.74 -35.14
CA PRO A 174 -12.16 -6.46 -34.67
C PRO A 174 -12.56 -6.55 -33.20
N VAL A 175 -12.18 -5.55 -32.42
CA VAL A 175 -12.46 -5.46 -30.99
C VAL A 175 -12.78 -4.02 -30.59
N TYR A 176 -13.55 -3.89 -29.52
CA TYR A 176 -13.75 -2.63 -28.82
C TYR A 176 -12.88 -2.60 -27.57
N VAL A 177 -12.05 -1.56 -27.45
CA VAL A 177 -11.07 -1.44 -26.35
C VAL A 177 -11.34 -0.18 -25.56
N VAL A 178 -11.30 -0.32 -24.23
CA VAL A 178 -11.33 0.78 -23.28
C VAL A 178 -10.08 0.73 -22.43
N LEU A 179 -9.37 1.85 -22.33
CA LEU A 179 -8.33 2.07 -21.35
C LEU A 179 -8.91 2.90 -20.20
N PHE A 180 -8.83 2.37 -18.99
CA PHE A 180 -9.40 2.97 -17.79
C PHE A 180 -8.38 3.00 -16.65
N LYS A 181 -8.30 4.12 -15.92
CA LYS A 181 -7.61 4.21 -14.63
C LYS A 181 -8.37 5.15 -13.70
N PHE A 182 -8.61 4.70 -12.47
CA PHE A 182 -9.14 5.53 -11.40
C PHE A 182 -7.98 6.02 -10.53
N ASN A 183 -7.76 7.34 -10.45
CA ASN A 183 -6.68 7.93 -9.68
C ASN A 183 -7.16 8.24 -8.26
N TYR A 184 -6.89 7.33 -7.33
CA TYR A 184 -7.20 7.55 -5.91
C TYR A 184 -6.23 8.56 -5.30
N SER A 185 -6.72 9.35 -4.34
CA SER A 185 -5.93 10.35 -3.61
C SER A 185 -4.79 9.74 -2.79
N GLY A 186 -4.89 8.47 -2.41
CA GLY A 186 -3.82 7.70 -1.76
C GLY A 186 -2.89 6.97 -2.74
N GLY A 187 -3.06 7.17 -4.05
CA GLY A 187 -2.38 6.38 -5.09
C GLY A 187 -2.98 4.98 -5.28
N GLY A 188 -2.25 4.09 -5.95
CA GLY A 188 -2.66 2.69 -6.13
C GLY A 188 -3.64 2.41 -7.28
N GLY A 189 -4.06 3.43 -8.03
CA GLY A 189 -4.78 3.26 -9.29
C GLY A 189 -3.94 2.49 -10.32
N ARG A 190 -4.58 1.62 -11.11
CA ARG A 190 -3.92 0.82 -12.15
C ARG A 190 -4.61 1.04 -13.49
N TYR A 191 -3.84 0.96 -14.57
CA TYR A 191 -4.41 0.91 -15.91
C TYR A 191 -5.07 -0.45 -16.14
N LEU A 192 -6.32 -0.39 -16.58
CA LEU A 192 -7.14 -1.51 -16.98
C LEU A 192 -7.43 -1.37 -18.46
N GLU A 193 -7.03 -2.36 -19.25
CA GLU A 193 -7.36 -2.43 -20.68
C GLU A 193 -8.46 -3.47 -20.86
N ILE A 194 -9.67 -3.00 -21.09
CA ILE A 194 -10.86 -3.82 -21.29
C ILE A 194 -11.04 -4.07 -22.78
N ILE A 195 -11.18 -5.33 -23.16
CA ILE A 195 -11.28 -5.80 -24.53
C ILE A 195 -12.59 -6.58 -24.66
N SER A 196 -13.45 -6.11 -25.54
CA SER A 196 -14.76 -6.71 -25.82
C SER A 196 -14.96 -6.87 -27.32
N SER A 197 -15.90 -7.72 -27.74
CA SER A 197 -16.21 -7.91 -29.17
C SER A 197 -16.82 -6.68 -29.84
N SER A 198 -17.47 -5.80 -29.07
CA SER A 198 -18.09 -4.57 -29.55
C SER A 198 -18.43 -3.63 -28.38
N LYS A 199 -18.75 -2.37 -28.69
CA LYS A 199 -19.21 -1.39 -27.70
C LYS A 199 -20.50 -1.82 -26.96
N PRO A 200 -21.56 -2.32 -27.63
CA PRO A 200 -22.75 -2.82 -26.91
C PRO A 200 -22.44 -3.96 -25.93
N ALA A 201 -21.55 -4.88 -26.32
CA ALA A 201 -21.13 -5.95 -25.41
C ALA A 201 -20.39 -5.39 -24.18
N TYR A 202 -19.49 -4.42 -24.40
CA TYR A 202 -18.82 -3.71 -23.31
C TYR A 202 -19.82 -3.02 -22.39
N GLU A 203 -20.76 -2.24 -22.92
CA GLU A 203 -21.71 -1.46 -22.13
C GLU A 203 -22.69 -2.35 -21.35
N GLN A 204 -23.01 -3.54 -21.87
CA GLN A 204 -23.80 -4.53 -21.15
C GLN A 204 -23.07 -5.07 -19.92
N GLU A 205 -21.76 -5.31 -20.00
CA GLU A 205 -20.99 -5.81 -18.87
C GLU A 205 -20.57 -4.68 -17.94
N PHE A 206 -19.94 -3.63 -18.44
CA PHE A 206 -19.28 -2.60 -17.63
C PHE A 206 -20.10 -1.32 -17.44
N GLY A 207 -21.19 -1.17 -18.18
CA GLY A 207 -22.00 0.06 -18.19
C GLY A 207 -21.51 1.08 -19.23
N VAL A 208 -22.38 2.05 -19.51
CA VAL A 208 -22.08 3.17 -20.41
C VAL A 208 -21.07 4.14 -19.78
N TYR A 209 -20.37 4.87 -20.63
CA TYR A 209 -19.55 6.01 -20.19
C TYR A 209 -20.41 7.04 -19.43
N LYS A 210 -19.85 7.58 -18.36
CA LYS A 210 -20.46 8.58 -17.47
C LYS A 210 -19.57 9.81 -17.39
N LYS A 211 -20.11 10.99 -17.11
CA LYS A 211 -19.27 12.20 -16.91
C LYS A 211 -19.01 12.48 -15.43
N GLU A 212 -19.77 11.83 -14.57
CA GLU A 212 -19.68 11.93 -13.12
C GLU A 212 -18.44 11.18 -12.61
N GLY A 213 -17.84 11.69 -11.54
CA GLY A 213 -16.72 11.01 -10.87
C GLY A 213 -17.11 9.74 -10.09
N SER A 214 -18.40 9.40 -10.03
CA SER A 214 -18.94 8.26 -9.29
C SER A 214 -19.57 7.21 -10.23
N GLY A 215 -19.81 6.00 -9.71
CA GLY A 215 -20.46 4.93 -10.47
C GLY A 215 -19.53 4.17 -11.41
N TRP A 216 -18.23 4.16 -11.08
CA TRP A 216 -17.14 3.45 -11.77
C TRP A 216 -16.65 2.22 -10.99
N ASP A 217 -17.41 1.78 -9.98
CA ASP A 217 -17.04 0.72 -9.04
C ASP A 217 -16.79 -0.61 -9.75
N LYS A 218 -17.58 -0.91 -10.79
CA LYS A 218 -17.42 -2.15 -11.56
C LYS A 218 -16.09 -2.19 -12.34
N LEU A 219 -15.73 -1.08 -12.98
CA LEU A 219 -14.47 -0.99 -13.72
C LEU A 219 -13.27 -0.97 -12.76
N SER A 220 -13.29 -0.08 -11.77
CA SER A 220 -12.21 0.02 -10.79
C SER A 220 -12.04 -1.27 -9.97
N GLY A 221 -13.14 -1.95 -9.65
CA GLY A 221 -13.14 -3.25 -8.97
C GLY A 221 -12.42 -4.36 -9.75
N MET A 222 -12.25 -4.23 -11.08
CA MET A 222 -11.50 -5.21 -11.86
C MET A 222 -10.04 -5.33 -11.42
N ALA A 223 -9.46 -4.30 -10.79
CA ALA A 223 -8.11 -4.36 -10.25
C ALA A 223 -7.95 -5.45 -9.16
N ASN A 224 -9.05 -5.83 -8.48
CA ASN A 224 -9.04 -6.84 -7.40
C ASN A 224 -8.86 -8.28 -7.91
N TYR A 225 -8.99 -8.52 -9.22
CA TYR A 225 -8.72 -9.84 -9.80
C TYR A 225 -7.23 -10.13 -9.96
N ASN A 226 -6.32 -9.19 -9.69
CA ASN A 226 -4.90 -9.49 -9.50
C ASN A 226 -4.68 -10.14 -8.13
N LYS A 227 -5.28 -11.30 -7.91
CA LYS A 227 -5.31 -12.00 -6.62
C LYS A 227 -5.15 -13.50 -6.87
N PHE A 228 -4.14 -14.10 -6.24
CA PHE A 228 -3.76 -15.49 -6.46
C PHE A 228 -3.62 -16.25 -5.15
N ALA A 229 -4.06 -17.51 -5.19
CA ALA A 229 -3.91 -18.46 -4.11
C ALA A 229 -2.44 -18.70 -3.73
N VAL A 230 -2.21 -19.15 -2.51
CA VAL A 230 -0.88 -19.41 -1.94
C VAL A 230 -0.73 -20.89 -1.60
N ALA A 231 0.37 -21.51 -2.01
CA ALA A 231 0.80 -22.80 -1.49
C ALA A 231 1.88 -22.64 -0.41
N ALA A 232 2.01 -23.62 0.48
CA ALA A 232 3.02 -23.58 1.54
C ALA A 232 4.44 -23.50 0.97
N SER A 233 4.67 -24.17 -0.17
CA SER A 233 5.93 -24.14 -0.93
C SER A 233 6.27 -22.75 -1.45
N ASP A 234 5.27 -21.90 -1.69
CA ASP A 234 5.45 -20.57 -2.28
C ASP A 234 6.02 -19.55 -1.27
N LEU A 235 5.84 -19.82 0.03
CA LEU A 235 6.20 -18.89 1.10
C LEU A 235 7.69 -18.94 1.45
N SER A 236 8.42 -19.98 1.05
CA SER A 236 9.81 -20.18 1.47
C SER A 236 10.69 -18.96 1.16
N GLY A 237 11.46 -18.53 2.17
CA GLY A 237 12.33 -17.36 2.10
C GLY A 237 11.88 -16.22 2.99
N LYS A 238 12.52 -15.06 2.80
CA LYS A 238 12.26 -13.86 3.59
C LYS A 238 11.27 -12.94 2.89
N TRP A 239 10.31 -12.43 3.65
CA TRP A 239 9.32 -11.46 3.24
C TRP A 239 9.35 -10.29 4.22
N SER A 240 9.41 -9.05 3.71
CA SER A 240 9.48 -7.86 4.56
C SER A 240 8.45 -6.82 4.16
N SER A 241 8.06 -6.02 5.14
CA SER A 241 7.19 -4.86 4.98
C SER A 241 7.73 -3.71 5.80
N ASP A 242 8.05 -2.62 5.14
CA ASP A 242 8.57 -1.40 5.74
C ASP A 242 7.52 -0.30 5.66
N TYR A 243 7.39 0.47 6.74
CA TYR A 243 6.49 1.61 6.80
C TYR A 243 7.16 2.77 7.52
N SER A 244 6.96 3.98 7.01
CA SER A 244 7.36 5.21 7.69
C SER A 244 6.34 6.32 7.47
N SER A 245 6.07 7.09 8.51
CA SER A 245 5.29 8.32 8.44
C SER A 245 5.84 9.37 9.39
N THR A 246 5.59 10.64 9.05
CA THR A 246 5.94 11.79 9.87
C THR A 246 4.78 12.77 9.86
N VAL A 247 4.59 13.46 10.99
CA VAL A 247 3.65 14.57 11.11
C VAL A 247 4.44 15.75 11.65
N GLN A 248 4.58 16.80 10.84
CA GLN A 248 5.23 18.04 11.25
C GLN A 248 4.19 19.03 11.76
N TYR A 249 4.49 19.64 12.91
CA TYR A 249 3.68 20.67 13.52
C TYR A 249 4.31 22.03 13.21
N VAL A 250 3.50 22.98 12.77
CA VAL A 250 3.91 24.38 12.58
C VAL A 250 2.97 25.29 13.33
N ASN A 251 3.49 26.39 13.85
CA ASN A 251 2.68 27.43 14.43
C ASN A 251 1.85 28.10 13.33
N ALA A 252 0.53 28.05 13.44
CA ALA A 252 -0.38 28.58 12.41
C ALA A 252 -0.29 30.10 12.20
N VAL A 253 0.26 30.84 13.17
CA VAL A 253 0.37 32.31 13.13
C VAL A 253 1.76 32.75 12.66
N THR A 254 2.81 32.10 13.13
CA THR A 254 4.20 32.51 12.84
C THR A 254 4.88 31.69 11.75
N GLY A 255 4.33 30.52 11.40
CA GLY A 255 4.95 29.58 10.47
C GLY A 255 6.17 28.82 11.04
N ASN A 256 6.52 29.06 12.30
CA ASN A 256 7.67 28.41 12.93
C ASN A 256 7.40 26.93 13.23
N ASP A 257 8.45 26.10 13.15
CA ASP A 257 8.41 24.69 13.53
C ASP A 257 8.00 24.52 15.01
N ALA A 258 7.02 23.66 15.27
CA ALA A 258 6.48 23.34 16.60
C ALA A 258 6.80 21.89 17.03
N GLY A 259 7.69 21.23 16.31
CA GLY A 259 8.12 19.85 16.48
C GLY A 259 7.56 18.92 15.41
N MET A 260 7.95 17.65 15.50
CA MET A 260 7.54 16.61 14.57
C MET A 260 7.38 15.30 15.32
N ASP A 261 6.32 14.55 15.00
CA ASP A 261 6.16 13.16 15.41
C ASP A 261 6.56 12.24 14.26
N SER A 262 7.20 11.13 14.59
CA SER A 262 7.66 10.15 13.62
C SER A 262 7.22 8.75 14.01
N HIS A 263 6.97 7.92 13.00
CA HIS A 263 6.73 6.49 13.15
C HIS A 263 7.43 5.77 12.00
N ALA A 264 8.21 4.76 12.32
CA ALA A 264 8.77 3.80 11.37
C ALA A 264 8.61 2.38 11.92
N SER A 265 8.35 1.43 11.04
CA SER A 265 8.35 0.02 11.39
C SER A 265 8.90 -0.83 10.26
N ASN A 266 9.47 -1.97 10.64
CA ASN A 266 9.93 -3.02 9.75
C ASN A 266 9.42 -4.35 10.30
N GLU A 267 8.69 -5.09 9.48
CA GLU A 267 8.18 -6.41 9.81
C GLU A 267 8.77 -7.45 8.86
N ASN A 268 9.28 -8.54 9.41
CA ASN A 268 9.87 -9.62 8.63
C ASN A 268 9.21 -10.97 8.97
N PHE A 269 9.01 -11.77 7.93
CA PHE A 269 8.81 -13.21 8.02
C PHE A 269 9.96 -13.92 7.35
N LEU A 270 10.48 -14.98 7.97
CA LEU A 270 11.37 -15.95 7.35
C LEU A 270 10.70 -17.32 7.43
N PHE A 271 10.15 -17.79 6.32
CA PHE A 271 9.56 -19.12 6.21
C PHE A 271 10.62 -20.14 5.83
N GLY A 272 10.78 -21.16 6.67
CA GLY A 272 11.80 -22.19 6.57
C GLY A 272 11.23 -23.57 6.20
N ALA A 273 12.11 -24.56 6.22
CA ALA A 273 11.73 -25.95 5.99
C ALA A 273 10.75 -26.47 7.05
N GLY A 274 9.97 -27.49 6.69
CA GLY A 274 9.00 -28.13 7.59
C GLY A 274 7.86 -27.22 8.03
N ASN A 275 7.51 -26.20 7.24
CA ASN A 275 6.52 -25.17 7.57
C ASN A 275 6.83 -24.37 8.85
N SER A 276 8.12 -24.20 9.16
CA SER A 276 8.54 -23.31 10.23
C SER A 276 8.55 -21.85 9.78
N TYR A 277 8.37 -20.92 10.71
CA TYR A 277 8.64 -19.50 10.46
C TYR A 277 9.36 -18.83 11.64
N LYS A 278 10.07 -17.76 11.32
CA LYS A 278 10.48 -16.73 12.27
C LYS A 278 9.82 -15.42 11.87
N TRP A 279 9.40 -14.66 12.86
CA TRP A 279 8.76 -13.36 12.70
C TRP A 279 9.39 -12.35 13.63
N ASP A 280 9.60 -11.14 13.14
CA ASP A 280 10.00 -10.00 13.94
C ASP A 280 9.35 -8.71 13.44
N LEU A 281 9.01 -7.84 14.39
CA LEU A 281 8.52 -6.49 14.15
C LEU A 281 9.36 -5.52 14.98
N GLY A 282 10.04 -4.61 14.30
CA GLY A 282 10.71 -3.46 14.91
C GLY A 282 9.89 -2.20 14.69
N VAL A 283 9.73 -1.38 15.73
CA VAL A 283 9.01 -0.10 15.68
C VAL A 283 9.87 0.99 16.32
N ALA A 284 9.97 2.13 15.66
CA ALA A 284 10.51 3.37 16.19
C ALA A 284 9.42 4.43 16.10
N SER A 285 8.97 4.99 17.21
CA SER A 285 7.93 6.01 17.20
C SER A 285 8.07 7.03 18.33
N GLY A 286 7.53 8.22 18.10
CA GLY A 286 7.48 9.31 19.07
C GLY A 286 7.91 10.65 18.48
N ARG A 287 7.91 11.67 19.35
CA ARG A 287 8.35 13.02 19.00
C ARG A 287 9.84 13.03 18.70
N VAL A 288 10.24 13.76 17.67
CA VAL A 288 11.65 13.96 17.34
C VAL A 288 12.37 14.60 18.53
N GLY A 289 13.46 13.95 18.97
CA GLY A 289 14.15 14.23 20.23
C GLY A 289 13.78 13.30 21.40
N ALA A 290 12.71 12.51 21.28
CA ALA A 290 12.22 11.56 22.29
C ALA A 290 11.63 10.27 21.67
N ILE A 291 12.23 9.76 20.60
CA ILE A 291 11.80 8.54 19.91
C ILE A 291 12.07 7.30 20.79
N LYS A 292 11.08 6.42 20.91
CA LYS A 292 11.19 5.12 21.57
C LYS A 292 11.30 4.01 20.54
N PHE A 293 12.01 2.94 20.92
CA PHE A 293 12.19 1.74 20.09
C PHE A 293 11.57 0.55 20.80
N GLN A 294 10.77 -0.23 20.07
CA GLN A 294 10.19 -1.48 20.55
C GLN A 294 10.44 -2.57 19.52
N SER A 295 10.59 -3.80 19.98
CA SER A 295 10.66 -4.96 19.09
C SER A 295 9.96 -6.15 19.71
N VAL A 296 9.23 -6.89 18.89
CA VAL A 296 8.65 -8.19 19.25
C VAL A 296 9.12 -9.23 18.27
N ARG A 297 9.23 -10.47 18.73
CA ARG A 297 9.65 -11.61 17.92
C ARG A 297 8.81 -12.82 18.26
N SER A 298 8.57 -13.65 17.27
CA SER A 298 7.95 -14.96 17.46
C SER A 298 8.54 -15.97 16.48
N SER A 299 8.35 -17.24 16.78
CA SER A 299 8.68 -18.33 15.86
C SER A 299 7.76 -19.49 16.12
N GLY A 300 7.44 -20.24 15.08
CA GLY A 300 6.50 -21.34 15.22
C GLY A 300 6.36 -22.15 13.96
N GLN A 301 5.23 -22.83 13.87
CA GLN A 301 4.79 -23.59 12.71
C GLN A 301 3.63 -22.85 12.04
N PHE A 302 3.62 -22.84 10.72
CA PHE A 302 2.49 -22.35 9.95
C PHE A 302 1.78 -23.51 9.23
N SER A 303 0.51 -23.30 8.91
CA SER A 303 -0.25 -24.18 8.05
C SER A 303 -1.22 -23.37 7.19
N LEU A 304 -1.51 -23.88 6.00
CA LEU A 304 -2.58 -23.34 5.16
C LEU A 304 -3.83 -24.17 5.45
N LYS A 305 -4.88 -23.53 5.96
CA LYS A 305 -6.18 -24.19 6.18
C LYS A 305 -6.85 -24.46 4.84
N ASP A 306 -6.70 -23.50 3.95
CA ASP A 306 -6.95 -23.56 2.52
C ASP A 306 -5.90 -22.64 1.87
N ASN A 307 -5.98 -22.44 0.55
CA ASN A 307 -4.97 -21.64 -0.16
C ASN A 307 -5.17 -20.12 0.00
N TRP A 308 -6.04 -19.70 0.92
CA TRP A 308 -6.43 -18.31 1.19
C TRP A 308 -6.37 -17.93 2.67
N HIS A 309 -6.14 -18.89 3.57
CA HIS A 309 -5.99 -18.64 5.01
C HIS A 309 -4.74 -19.32 5.58
N LEU A 310 -3.82 -18.50 6.06
CA LEU A 310 -2.57 -18.92 6.70
C LEU A 310 -2.72 -18.88 8.21
N THR A 311 -2.46 -19.99 8.88
CA THR A 311 -2.49 -20.10 10.34
C THR A 311 -1.07 -20.18 10.89
N PHE A 312 -0.77 -19.33 11.86
CA PHE A 312 0.46 -19.31 12.63
C PHE A 312 0.20 -19.88 14.03
N SER A 313 1.09 -20.75 14.51
CA SER A 313 0.98 -21.32 15.86
C SER A 313 1.16 -20.28 16.96
N ASP A 314 1.97 -19.24 16.71
CA ASP A 314 2.24 -18.15 17.65
C ASP A 314 2.64 -16.86 16.92
N LEU A 315 1.73 -15.90 16.82
CA LEU A 315 2.05 -14.55 16.39
C LEU A 315 1.68 -13.59 17.52
N GLU A 316 2.67 -12.90 18.08
CA GLU A 316 2.50 -12.01 19.23
C GLU A 316 1.95 -12.70 20.51
N GLY A 317 2.38 -13.94 20.77
CA GLY A 317 2.05 -14.69 21.98
C GLY A 317 0.76 -15.49 21.90
N LYS A 318 0.14 -15.60 20.71
CA LYS A 318 -1.09 -16.39 20.50
C LYS A 318 -1.19 -16.94 19.08
N PRO A 319 -1.89 -18.05 18.86
CA PRO A 319 -2.22 -18.50 17.51
C PRO A 319 -3.02 -17.44 16.74
N ARG A 320 -2.75 -17.31 15.44
CA ARG A 320 -3.45 -16.37 14.55
C ARG A 320 -3.72 -17.01 13.19
N THR A 321 -4.92 -16.82 12.65
CA THR A 321 -5.23 -17.11 11.24
C THR A 321 -5.39 -15.78 10.51
N SER A 322 -4.79 -15.69 9.33
CA SER A 322 -4.77 -14.49 8.50
C SER A 322 -5.25 -14.81 7.09
N ASP A 323 -5.96 -13.88 6.47
CA ASP A 323 -6.25 -13.90 5.05
C ASP A 323 -4.93 -13.75 4.28
N VAL A 324 -4.69 -14.64 3.34
CA VAL A 324 -3.46 -14.67 2.55
C VAL A 324 -3.75 -14.71 1.05
N HIS A 325 -2.98 -13.94 0.28
CA HIS A 325 -2.98 -14.04 -1.18
C HIS A 325 -1.71 -13.43 -1.75
N PHE A 326 -1.44 -13.71 -3.03
CA PHE A 326 -0.47 -12.94 -3.81
C PHE A 326 -1.18 -11.94 -4.73
N THR A 327 -0.58 -10.77 -4.90
CA THR A 327 -0.76 -9.95 -6.10
C THR A 327 0.51 -10.02 -6.94
N CYS A 328 0.39 -9.94 -8.25
CA CYS A 328 1.52 -10.00 -9.17
C CYS A 328 1.93 -8.61 -9.67
N ILE A 329 3.24 -8.45 -9.90
CA ILE A 329 3.87 -7.35 -10.63
C ILE A 329 4.91 -7.95 -11.59
N LYS A 330 5.52 -7.13 -12.46
CA LYS A 330 6.49 -7.63 -13.42
C LYS A 330 7.64 -8.36 -12.73
N GLY A 331 7.73 -9.67 -12.97
CA GLY A 331 8.78 -10.55 -12.46
C GLY A 331 8.71 -10.90 -10.95
N GLN A 332 7.72 -10.42 -10.20
CA GLN A 332 7.67 -10.60 -8.74
C GLN A 332 6.24 -10.81 -8.23
N ARG A 333 6.12 -11.35 -7.02
CA ARG A 333 4.86 -11.42 -6.26
C ARG A 333 4.97 -10.62 -4.97
N ILE A 334 3.86 -10.02 -4.58
CA ILE A 334 3.67 -9.37 -3.30
C ILE A 334 2.77 -10.28 -2.48
N LEU A 335 3.25 -10.72 -1.32
CA LEU A 335 2.47 -11.47 -0.35
C LEU A 335 1.58 -10.50 0.42
N TRP A 336 0.31 -10.83 0.59
CA TRP A 336 -0.61 -10.08 1.43
C TRP A 336 -1.04 -10.94 2.61
N LEU A 337 -0.95 -10.40 3.82
CA LEU A 337 -1.44 -11.00 5.05
C LEU A 337 -2.34 -9.98 5.76
N ASP A 338 -3.63 -10.28 5.94
CA ASP A 338 -4.63 -9.40 6.55
C ASP A 338 -4.62 -7.96 5.99
N GLY A 339 -4.45 -7.83 4.68
CA GLY A 339 -4.40 -6.53 3.99
C GLY A 339 -3.07 -5.79 4.09
N LYS A 340 -2.05 -6.35 4.74
CA LYS A 340 -0.68 -5.82 4.74
C LYS A 340 0.16 -6.51 3.67
N SER A 341 0.90 -5.73 2.86
CA SER A 341 1.76 -6.23 1.80
C SER A 341 3.19 -6.48 2.28
N PHE A 342 3.79 -7.55 1.77
CA PHE A 342 5.17 -7.95 2.02
C PHE A 342 5.87 -8.25 0.69
N GLY A 343 7.03 -7.64 0.49
CA GLY A 343 7.92 -7.93 -0.62
C GLY A 343 8.88 -9.07 -0.27
N ARG A 344 9.26 -9.88 -1.25
CA ARG A 344 10.30 -10.89 -1.06
C ARG A 344 11.67 -10.21 -0.96
N VAL A 345 12.49 -10.64 -0.02
CA VAL A 345 13.87 -10.20 0.14
C VAL A 345 14.76 -11.36 -0.27
N ASP A 346 15.42 -11.22 -1.42
CA ASP A 346 16.37 -12.17 -1.99
C ASP A 346 17.79 -12.01 -1.45
#